data_AF-A0AAW9L8I1-F1
#
_entry.id   AF-A0AAW9L8I1-F1
#
_cell.length_a   1.000
_cell.length_b   1.000
_cell.length_c   1.000
_cell.angle_alpha   90.00
_cell.angle_beta   90.00
_cell.angle_gamma   90.00
#
_symmetry.space_group_name_H-M   'P 1'
#
loop_
_entity.id
_entity.type
_entity.pdbx_description
1 polymer ?
#
loop_
_entity_poly.entity_id
_entity_poly.type
_entity_poly.pdbx_seq_one_letter_code
_entity_poly.pdbx_strand_id
1 'polypeptide(L)'
;MNGSVATVGRDIGRILEALGGLMLVSLVIPILWGEYYTLPALLVSAVIPLGIGRLLYRRFSDAEAPGRFHGMIVAASGWFSVGIFGSLPFLLIAWSVQLGVPGATTPAQTPTLAAFTEPLNAVFESMSGFTGTGLTMTDNEEVLPRTLQWWRTFSEWIGGVGVIVLTTAILSRPGSGSLTLYESEARSEKIHPSIVSTVRTIWWIFILFTFVSILALWLAGMPIWGAINHGMTGLATGGFSITDNSIATYDSALIDFVLIPIMLLGSIAFPVHYLILQGDLRNFYSDLQTRWVFGYMGIGSALLWSFLYYAGPYETPFAALRYGLFQFVSAATCTGFQTAVDSTNVALGRWPSYAQLTVTFGMFVGGAAGSTAGGIKLIRGLTLAKGIRYQIADVFYPETAVRRLKINGRRLNEEEASREFMEAAIIVVLWITFLVVGTFVLLLTLPSGEYSLANVVFEVASAQGNVGLSSGITGPESLPEIGKIAFLFHMWIGRLEIIPVLVMLRTIFKRGGLYQ
;
A
#
# COMPACT_ATOMS: atom_id res chain seq x y z
N MET A 1 -2.31 24.94 -22.80
CA MET A 1 -2.07 23.52 -22.42
C MET A 1 -0.59 23.12 -22.35
N ASN A 2 0.35 23.84 -22.99
CA ASN A 2 1.80 23.60 -22.81
C ASN A 2 2.29 23.82 -21.36
N GLY A 3 1.68 24.75 -20.63
CA GLY A 3 1.98 24.97 -19.20
C GLY A 3 1.78 23.73 -18.32
N SER A 4 0.79 22.90 -18.65
CA SER A 4 0.51 21.68 -17.88
C SER A 4 1.61 20.62 -18.00
N VAL A 5 2.25 20.50 -19.16
CA VAL A 5 3.38 19.56 -19.35
C VAL A 5 4.61 20.03 -18.57
N ALA A 6 4.87 21.33 -18.60
CA ALA A 6 6.01 21.92 -17.89
C ALA A 6 5.87 21.71 -16.37
N THR A 7 4.70 22.01 -15.79
CA THR A 7 4.46 21.82 -14.36
C THR A 7 4.58 20.35 -13.96
N VAL A 8 3.96 19.43 -14.71
CA VAL A 8 4.03 17.99 -14.42
C VAL A 8 5.47 17.48 -14.55
N GLY A 9 6.19 17.86 -15.62
CA GLY A 9 7.57 17.44 -15.86
C GLY A 9 8.54 17.91 -14.78
N ARG A 10 8.41 19.16 -14.32
CA ARG A 10 9.22 19.67 -13.20
C ARG A 10 9.03 18.84 -11.93
N ASP A 11 7.78 18.54 -11.59
CA ASP A 11 7.41 17.90 -10.34
C ASP A 11 7.76 16.40 -10.33
N ILE A 12 7.54 15.69 -11.46
CA ILE A 12 8.09 14.34 -11.68
C ILE A 12 9.61 14.36 -11.55
N GLY A 13 10.27 15.37 -12.12
CA GLY A 13 11.73 15.48 -12.06
C GLY A 13 12.26 15.46 -10.62
N ARG A 14 11.60 16.18 -9.71
CA ARG A 14 11.98 16.17 -8.29
C ARG A 14 11.66 14.87 -7.58
N ILE A 15 10.58 14.19 -7.94
CA ILE A 15 10.26 12.87 -7.41
C ILE A 15 11.36 11.86 -7.78
N LEU A 16 11.86 11.92 -9.01
CA LEU A 16 12.98 11.07 -9.46
C LEU A 16 14.30 11.42 -8.78
N GLU A 17 14.57 12.72 -8.54
CA GLU A 17 15.73 13.14 -7.75
C GLU A 17 15.66 12.55 -6.33
N ALA A 18 14.50 12.59 -5.68
CA ALA A 18 14.29 11.99 -4.36
C ALA A 18 14.48 10.47 -4.38
N LEU A 19 13.91 9.78 -5.38
CA LEU A 19 14.05 8.33 -5.55
C LEU A 19 15.52 7.90 -5.68
N GLY A 20 16.30 8.55 -6.55
CA GLY A 20 17.70 8.20 -6.69
C GLY A 20 18.52 8.57 -5.43
N GLY A 21 18.14 9.62 -4.70
CA GLY A 21 18.69 9.90 -3.37
C GLY A 21 18.45 8.76 -2.36
N LEU A 22 17.26 8.17 -2.34
CA LEU A 22 16.93 7.00 -1.50
C LEU A 22 17.78 5.77 -1.86
N MET A 23 18.04 5.56 -3.16
CA MET A 23 18.94 4.49 -3.62
C MET A 23 20.39 4.74 -3.20
N LEU A 24 20.87 6.00 -3.25
CA LEU A 24 22.20 6.36 -2.73
C LEU A 24 22.34 6.09 -1.23
N VAL A 25 21.32 6.42 -0.43
CA VAL A 25 21.31 6.10 1.00
C VAL A 25 21.40 4.59 1.23
N SER A 26 20.78 3.80 0.34
CA SER A 26 20.78 2.34 0.42
C SER A 26 22.14 1.69 0.10
N LEU A 27 23.12 2.44 -0.45
CA LEU A 27 24.49 1.93 -0.68
C LEU A 27 25.21 1.50 0.61
N VAL A 28 24.73 1.95 1.78
CA VAL A 28 25.28 1.51 3.07
C VAL A 28 25.09 0.01 3.30
N ILE A 29 24.00 -0.57 2.81
CA ILE A 29 23.63 -1.97 3.06
C ILE A 29 24.62 -2.96 2.46
N PRO A 30 24.96 -2.91 1.16
CA PRO A 30 25.95 -3.82 0.61
C PRO A 30 27.34 -3.67 1.22
N ILE A 31 27.71 -2.47 1.69
CA ILE A 31 28.98 -2.26 2.40
C ILE A 31 28.96 -2.99 3.75
N LEU A 32 27.88 -2.84 4.51
CA LEU A 32 27.73 -3.48 5.83
C LEU A 32 27.71 -5.01 5.76
N TRP A 33 27.10 -5.56 4.71
CA TRP A 33 26.94 -7.01 4.52
C TRP A 33 28.00 -7.64 3.62
N GLY A 34 28.96 -6.86 3.11
CA GLY A 34 30.00 -7.36 2.21
C GLY A 34 29.51 -7.77 0.81
N GLU A 35 28.33 -7.31 0.41
CA GLU A 35 27.71 -7.59 -0.90
C GLU A 35 28.23 -6.63 -1.98
N TYR A 36 29.55 -6.47 -2.08
CA TYR A 36 30.17 -5.46 -2.96
C TYR A 36 29.80 -5.59 -4.44
N TYR A 37 29.39 -6.79 -4.88
CA TYR A 37 28.94 -7.04 -6.25
C TYR A 37 27.64 -6.31 -6.60
N THR A 38 26.81 -5.90 -5.62
CA THR A 38 25.57 -5.15 -5.88
C THR A 38 25.81 -3.64 -5.99
N LEU A 39 26.96 -3.13 -5.53
CA LEU A 39 27.26 -1.69 -5.49
C LEU A 39 27.19 -1.01 -6.87
N PRO A 40 27.80 -1.55 -7.95
CA PRO A 40 27.73 -0.91 -9.26
C PRO A 40 26.29 -0.82 -9.77
N ALA A 41 25.53 -1.90 -9.62
CA ALA A 41 24.13 -1.96 -10.02
C ALA A 41 23.27 -0.94 -9.25
N LEU A 42 23.45 -0.84 -7.94
CA LEU A 42 22.71 0.10 -7.11
C LEU A 42 23.11 1.56 -7.40
N LEU A 43 24.39 1.83 -7.67
CA LEU A 43 24.86 3.16 -8.06
C LEU A 43 24.28 3.60 -9.40
N VAL A 44 24.29 2.72 -10.42
CA VAL A 44 23.67 3.00 -11.72
C VAL A 44 22.16 3.20 -11.55
N SER A 45 21.50 2.36 -10.73
CA SER A 45 20.08 2.49 -10.40
C SER A 45 19.77 3.86 -9.80
N ALA A 46 20.66 4.44 -8.99
CA ALA A 46 20.49 5.76 -8.40
C ALA A 46 20.75 6.90 -9.39
N VAL A 47 21.80 6.80 -10.20
CA VAL A 47 22.25 7.88 -11.10
C VAL A 47 21.27 8.11 -12.24
N ILE A 48 20.63 7.06 -12.78
CA ILE A 48 19.64 7.18 -13.87
C ILE A 48 18.45 8.10 -13.50
N PRO A 49 17.65 7.82 -12.45
CA PRO A 49 16.55 8.68 -12.04
C PRO A 49 17.04 10.04 -11.54
N LEU A 50 18.20 10.14 -10.87
CA LEU A 50 18.80 11.44 -10.52
C LEU A 50 19.09 12.30 -11.76
N GLY A 51 19.70 11.71 -12.79
CA GLY A 51 20.07 12.41 -14.02
C GLY A 51 18.84 12.86 -14.81
N ILE A 52 17.88 11.96 -15.02
CA ILE A 52 16.60 12.27 -15.69
C ILE A 52 15.82 13.31 -14.88
N GLY A 53 15.74 13.12 -13.56
CA GLY A 53 15.05 14.03 -12.66
C GLY A 53 15.63 15.44 -12.70
N ARG A 54 16.97 15.53 -12.65
CA ARG A 54 17.69 16.80 -12.74
C ARG A 54 17.49 17.51 -14.07
N LEU A 55 17.49 16.75 -15.18
CA LEU A 55 17.24 17.27 -16.51
C LEU A 55 15.82 17.84 -16.63
N LEU A 56 14.81 17.09 -16.20
CA LEU A 56 13.41 17.51 -16.20
C LEU A 56 13.20 18.76 -15.34
N TYR A 57 13.76 18.76 -14.12
CA TYR A 57 13.67 19.91 -13.23
C TYR A 57 14.30 21.16 -13.84
N ARG A 58 15.51 21.05 -14.42
CA ARG A 58 16.18 22.18 -15.08
C ARG A 58 15.43 22.67 -16.32
N ARG A 59 14.86 21.76 -17.10
CA ARG A 59 14.14 22.11 -18.33
C ARG A 59 12.84 22.87 -18.08
N PHE A 60 12.22 22.67 -16.92
CA PHE A 60 10.91 23.20 -16.56
C PHE A 60 10.93 23.97 -15.22
N SER A 61 12.07 24.52 -14.82
CA SER A 61 12.24 25.21 -13.52
C SER A 61 11.26 26.36 -13.33
N ASP A 62 10.92 27.05 -14.42
CA ASP A 62 10.10 28.26 -14.43
C ASP A 62 8.60 27.96 -14.56
N ALA A 63 8.20 26.68 -14.50
CA ALA A 63 6.80 26.30 -14.60
C ALA A 63 5.96 26.88 -13.44
N GLU A 64 4.66 27.06 -13.67
CA GLU A 64 3.74 27.54 -12.64
C GLU A 64 3.52 26.50 -11.53
N ALA A 65 2.96 26.95 -10.41
CA ALA A 65 2.57 26.06 -9.30
C ALA A 65 1.42 25.14 -9.73
N PRO A 66 1.41 23.86 -9.34
CA PRO A 66 0.34 22.96 -9.74
C PRO A 66 -0.97 23.33 -9.04
N GLY A 67 -2.04 23.47 -9.83
CA GLY A 67 -3.42 23.43 -9.34
C GLY A 67 -3.93 22.00 -9.15
N ARG A 68 -5.18 21.81 -8.69
CA ARG A 68 -5.76 20.49 -8.35
C ARG A 68 -5.65 19.45 -9.46
N PHE A 69 -5.93 19.87 -10.69
CA PHE A 69 -5.78 19.02 -11.88
C PHE A 69 -4.32 18.55 -12.10
N HIS A 70 -3.35 19.45 -11.97
CA HIS A 70 -1.93 19.11 -12.12
C HIS A 70 -1.47 18.20 -10.98
N GLY A 71 -1.92 18.45 -9.74
CA GLY A 71 -1.62 17.59 -8.58
C GLY A 71 -2.06 16.14 -8.80
N MET A 72 -3.27 15.91 -9.31
CA MET A 72 -3.76 14.56 -9.61
C MET A 72 -2.92 13.85 -10.69
N ILE A 73 -2.52 14.56 -11.75
CA ILE A 73 -1.66 14.00 -12.79
C ILE A 73 -0.26 13.71 -12.26
N VAL A 74 0.32 14.62 -11.47
CA VAL A 74 1.64 14.44 -10.85
C VAL A 74 1.62 13.26 -9.89
N ALA A 75 0.56 13.07 -9.08
CA ALA A 75 0.43 11.91 -8.22
C ALA A 75 0.41 10.62 -9.04
N ALA A 76 -0.48 10.52 -10.03
CA ALA A 76 -0.58 9.33 -10.89
C ALA A 76 0.74 9.00 -11.61
N SER A 77 1.28 9.94 -12.37
CA SER A 77 2.52 9.76 -13.12
C SER A 77 3.76 9.61 -12.22
N GLY A 78 3.77 10.25 -11.04
CA GLY A 78 4.84 10.17 -10.06
C GLY A 78 4.97 8.76 -9.49
N TRP A 79 3.88 8.18 -8.98
CA TRP A 79 3.88 6.80 -8.48
C TRP A 79 4.21 5.79 -9.57
N PHE A 80 3.69 5.99 -10.78
CA PHE A 80 4.02 5.15 -11.92
C PHE A 80 5.53 5.21 -12.24
N SER A 81 6.10 6.41 -12.26
CA SER A 81 7.54 6.61 -12.50
C SER A 81 8.38 5.99 -11.38
N VAL A 82 7.96 6.14 -10.12
CA VAL A 82 8.64 5.53 -8.98
C VAL A 82 8.61 4.00 -9.07
N GLY A 83 7.47 3.40 -9.44
CA GLY A 83 7.38 1.96 -9.67
C GLY A 83 8.33 1.49 -10.79
N ILE A 84 8.45 2.24 -11.88
CA ILE A 84 9.37 1.90 -12.99
C ILE A 84 10.83 2.07 -12.58
N PHE A 85 11.25 3.26 -12.16
CA PHE A 85 12.67 3.51 -11.85
C PHE A 85 13.12 2.79 -10.58
N GLY A 86 12.20 2.54 -9.64
CA GLY A 86 12.41 1.72 -8.46
C GLY A 86 12.69 0.25 -8.75
N SER A 87 12.40 -0.22 -9.97
CA SER A 87 12.69 -1.60 -10.40
C SER A 87 14.17 -1.82 -10.75
N LEU A 88 14.93 -0.74 -10.98
CA LEU A 88 16.31 -0.82 -11.44
C LEU A 88 17.23 -1.62 -10.49
N PRO A 89 17.16 -1.48 -9.16
CA PRO A 89 17.96 -2.31 -8.26
C PRO A 89 17.70 -3.80 -8.43
N PHE A 90 16.44 -4.23 -8.57
CA PHE A 90 16.08 -5.63 -8.78
C PHE A 90 16.68 -6.16 -10.09
N LEU A 91 16.41 -5.45 -11.20
CA LEU A 91 16.85 -5.85 -12.53
C LEU A 91 18.38 -5.87 -12.64
N LEU A 92 19.04 -4.77 -12.27
CA LEU A 92 20.48 -4.61 -12.46
C LEU A 92 21.29 -5.51 -11.52
N ILE A 93 20.82 -5.76 -10.29
CA ILE A 93 21.50 -6.71 -9.38
C ILE A 93 21.38 -8.13 -9.92
N ALA A 94 20.19 -8.55 -10.39
CA ALA A 94 19.99 -9.87 -10.98
C ALA A 94 20.90 -10.10 -12.21
N TRP A 95 20.96 -9.12 -13.11
CA TRP A 95 21.86 -9.18 -14.28
C TRP A 95 23.35 -9.13 -13.89
N SER A 96 23.72 -8.40 -12.84
CA SER A 96 25.11 -8.33 -12.36
C SER A 96 25.60 -9.68 -11.82
N VAL A 97 24.73 -10.42 -11.13
CA VAL A 97 25.06 -11.79 -10.66
C VAL A 97 25.11 -12.76 -11.84
N GLN A 98 24.18 -12.66 -12.80
CA GLN A 98 24.16 -13.54 -13.98
C GLN A 98 25.37 -13.36 -14.90
N LEU A 99 25.81 -12.13 -15.14
CA LEU A 99 26.95 -11.83 -16.03
C LEU A 99 28.31 -11.94 -15.32
N GLY A 100 28.32 -11.90 -14.00
CA GLY A 100 29.54 -11.76 -13.20
C GLY A 100 30.06 -10.32 -13.22
N VAL A 101 30.44 -9.79 -12.06
CA VAL A 101 31.03 -8.45 -11.94
C VAL A 101 32.55 -8.57 -12.03
N PRO A 102 33.21 -7.95 -13.03
CA PRO A 102 34.66 -8.00 -13.14
C PRO A 102 35.34 -7.47 -11.86
N GLY A 103 36.21 -8.29 -11.26
CA GLY A 103 36.97 -7.91 -10.07
C GLY A 103 36.22 -8.03 -8.74
N ALA A 104 35.01 -8.59 -8.72
CA ALA A 104 34.29 -8.93 -7.49
C ALA A 104 33.86 -10.40 -7.49
N THR A 105 33.84 -11.03 -6.32
CA THR A 105 33.26 -12.38 -6.15
C THR A 105 31.74 -12.28 -6.19
N THR A 106 31.12 -12.79 -7.25
CA THR A 106 29.66 -12.89 -7.37
C THR A 106 29.16 -14.24 -6.84
N PRO A 107 28.04 -14.27 -6.08
CA PRO A 107 27.43 -15.52 -5.67
C PRO A 107 26.84 -16.28 -6.88
N ALA A 108 26.44 -17.53 -6.66
CA ALA A 108 25.67 -18.27 -7.66
C ALA A 108 24.27 -17.65 -7.84
N GLN A 109 23.76 -17.67 -9.07
CA GLN A 109 22.41 -17.23 -9.38
C GLN A 109 21.40 -18.18 -8.73
N THR A 110 20.56 -17.67 -7.82
CA THR A 110 19.41 -18.42 -7.28
C THR A 110 18.20 -18.28 -8.21
N PRO A 111 17.26 -19.25 -8.25
CA PRO A 111 16.02 -19.14 -9.03
C PRO A 111 15.24 -17.86 -8.70
N THR A 112 15.14 -17.55 -7.41
CA THR A 112 14.51 -16.33 -6.90
C THR A 112 15.14 -15.06 -7.48
N LEU A 113 16.47 -14.95 -7.49
CA LEU A 113 17.14 -13.78 -8.06
C LEU A 113 17.00 -13.76 -9.60
N ALA A 114 17.00 -14.94 -10.24
CA ALA A 114 16.80 -15.08 -11.68
C ALA A 114 15.42 -14.59 -12.13
N ALA A 115 14.39 -14.69 -11.29
CA ALA A 115 13.06 -14.13 -11.59
C ALA A 115 13.11 -12.65 -11.95
N PHE A 116 14.04 -11.86 -11.39
CA PHE A 116 14.20 -10.44 -11.68
C PHE A 116 15.01 -10.12 -12.94
N THR A 117 15.51 -11.13 -13.65
CA THR A 117 16.08 -10.92 -15.00
C THR A 117 14.99 -10.57 -16.00
N GLU A 118 13.75 -10.99 -15.74
CA GLU A 118 12.53 -10.59 -16.44
C GLU A 118 12.08 -9.20 -15.96
N PRO A 119 12.10 -8.16 -16.83
CA PRO A 119 11.75 -6.79 -16.43
C PRO A 119 10.35 -6.64 -15.84
N LEU A 120 9.37 -7.43 -16.31
CA LEU A 120 8.01 -7.35 -15.79
C LEU A 120 7.94 -7.74 -14.31
N ASN A 121 8.74 -8.73 -13.88
CA ASN A 121 8.80 -9.15 -12.48
C ASN A 121 9.45 -8.07 -11.61
N ALA A 122 10.53 -7.43 -12.08
CA ALA A 122 11.19 -6.35 -11.37
C ALA A 122 10.27 -5.11 -11.21
N VAL A 123 9.50 -4.78 -12.25
CA VAL A 123 8.52 -3.68 -12.20
C VAL A 123 7.35 -4.04 -11.28
N PHE A 124 6.89 -5.29 -11.28
CA PHE A 124 5.88 -5.79 -10.36
C PHE A 124 6.33 -5.63 -8.90
N GLU A 125 7.52 -6.14 -8.57
CA GLU A 125 8.07 -6.08 -7.21
C GLU A 125 8.21 -4.64 -6.72
N SER A 126 8.72 -3.76 -7.58
CA SER A 126 8.90 -2.35 -7.27
C SER A 126 7.56 -1.61 -7.10
N MET A 127 6.61 -1.81 -8.01
CA MET A 127 5.28 -1.21 -7.87
C MET A 127 4.63 -1.69 -6.58
N SER A 128 4.66 -3.00 -6.32
CA SER A 128 4.10 -3.61 -5.11
C SER A 128 4.71 -3.00 -3.85
N GLY A 129 6.03 -2.85 -3.79
CA GLY A 129 6.70 -2.21 -2.66
C GLY A 129 6.29 -0.75 -2.49
N PHE A 130 6.42 0.08 -3.52
CA PHE A 130 6.12 1.51 -3.39
C PHE A 130 4.63 1.80 -3.14
N THR A 131 3.71 0.99 -3.66
CA THR A 131 2.28 1.15 -3.37
C THR A 131 1.88 0.59 -2.00
N GLY A 132 2.80 -0.06 -1.28
CA GLY A 132 2.52 -0.74 -0.02
C GLY A 132 1.56 -1.92 -0.22
N THR A 133 1.73 -2.67 -1.31
CA THR A 133 0.90 -3.84 -1.59
C THR A 133 1.48 -5.09 -0.96
N GLY A 134 2.77 -5.39 -1.07
CA GLY A 134 3.36 -6.60 -0.48
C GLY A 134 3.19 -7.91 -1.27
N LEU A 135 2.53 -7.91 -2.43
CA LEU A 135 2.53 -9.05 -3.37
C LEU A 135 3.92 -9.19 -4.03
N THR A 136 4.42 -10.40 -4.24
CA THR A 136 5.82 -10.60 -4.66
C THR A 136 6.00 -11.53 -5.86
N MET A 137 7.07 -11.30 -6.61
CA MET A 137 7.63 -12.15 -7.66
C MET A 137 8.88 -12.91 -7.16
N THR A 138 8.99 -13.06 -5.84
CA THR A 138 10.08 -13.73 -5.12
C THR A 138 9.54 -15.03 -4.55
N ASP A 139 10.03 -16.20 -4.99
CA ASP A 139 9.58 -17.50 -4.42
C ASP A 139 10.24 -17.85 -3.08
N ASN A 140 11.40 -17.27 -2.78
CA ASN A 140 12.07 -17.48 -1.50
C ASN A 140 12.88 -16.23 -1.13
N GLU A 141 12.34 -15.46 -0.21
CA GLU A 141 12.90 -14.19 0.23
C GLU A 141 14.22 -14.31 0.97
N GLU A 142 14.42 -15.42 1.69
CA GLU A 142 15.57 -15.61 2.57
C GLU A 142 16.88 -15.67 1.80
N VAL A 143 16.83 -16.21 0.57
CA VAL A 143 17.99 -16.38 -0.31
C VAL A 143 18.32 -15.13 -1.14
N LEU A 144 17.48 -14.09 -1.10
CA LEU A 144 17.82 -12.83 -1.74
C LEU A 144 19.02 -12.16 -1.04
N PRO A 145 19.87 -11.45 -1.79
CA PRO A 145 20.86 -10.55 -1.18
C PRO A 145 20.21 -9.62 -0.17
N ARG A 146 20.88 -9.37 0.96
CA ARG A 146 20.42 -8.44 2.02
C ARG A 146 20.14 -7.05 1.46
N THR A 147 20.88 -6.64 0.42
CA THR A 147 20.62 -5.42 -0.35
C THR A 147 19.22 -5.39 -0.96
N LEU A 148 18.74 -6.50 -1.54
CA LEU A 148 17.40 -6.58 -2.12
C LEU A 148 16.32 -6.80 -1.06
N GLN A 149 16.58 -7.58 -0.02
CA GLN A 149 15.69 -7.68 1.14
C GLN A 149 15.40 -6.29 1.74
N TRP A 150 16.46 -5.48 1.91
CA TRP A 150 16.34 -4.09 2.33
C TRP A 150 15.56 -3.25 1.34
N TRP A 151 15.90 -3.29 0.05
CA TRP A 151 15.24 -2.43 -0.94
C TRP A 151 13.73 -2.69 -1.01
N ARG A 152 13.32 -3.96 -0.90
CA ARG A 152 11.90 -4.36 -0.78
C ARG A 152 11.23 -3.65 0.39
N THR A 153 11.68 -3.90 1.62
CA THR A 153 11.03 -3.36 2.82
C THR A 153 11.18 -1.84 2.95
N PHE A 154 12.29 -1.28 2.48
CA PHE A 154 12.53 0.16 2.45
C PHE A 154 11.60 0.87 1.45
N SER A 155 11.34 0.27 0.29
CA SER A 155 10.38 0.82 -0.68
C SER A 155 8.96 0.88 -0.11
N GLU A 156 8.53 -0.13 0.65
CA GLU A 156 7.26 -0.10 1.39
C GLU A 156 7.25 0.92 2.51
N TRP A 157 8.33 1.03 3.28
CA TRP A 157 8.43 2.00 4.37
C TRP A 157 8.30 3.44 3.86
N ILE A 158 8.97 3.75 2.76
CA ILE A 158 8.88 5.03 2.07
C ILE A 158 7.48 5.21 1.42
N GLY A 159 6.98 4.15 0.79
CA GLY A 159 5.68 4.10 0.11
C GLY A 159 4.49 4.31 1.04
N GLY A 160 4.52 3.71 2.24
CA GLY A 160 3.44 3.76 3.22
C GLY A 160 3.07 5.18 3.64
N VAL A 161 4.08 6.06 3.76
CA VAL A 161 3.86 7.49 4.03
C VAL A 161 3.80 8.36 2.77
N GLY A 162 3.56 7.74 1.62
CA GLY A 162 3.60 8.23 0.24
C GLY A 162 3.42 9.71 -0.06
N VAL A 163 2.46 10.39 0.59
CA VAL A 163 2.31 11.86 0.62
C VAL A 163 3.64 12.57 0.81
N ILE A 164 4.53 11.99 1.59
CA ILE A 164 5.83 12.55 1.89
C ILE A 164 6.72 12.59 0.65
N VAL A 165 6.84 11.50 -0.10
CA VAL A 165 7.70 11.45 -1.30
C VAL A 165 7.22 12.49 -2.31
N LEU A 166 5.92 12.54 -2.57
CA LEU A 166 5.33 13.48 -3.51
C LEU A 166 5.42 14.93 -3.01
N THR A 167 5.08 15.17 -1.75
CA THR A 167 4.97 16.52 -1.23
C THR A 167 6.35 17.11 -0.94
N THR A 168 7.27 16.38 -0.29
CA THR A 168 8.64 16.88 -0.01
C THR A 168 9.46 17.12 -1.26
N ALA A 169 9.30 16.29 -2.30
CA ALA A 169 9.93 16.53 -3.59
C ALA A 169 9.51 17.89 -4.18
N ILE A 170 8.24 18.28 -4.07
CA ILE A 170 7.72 19.49 -4.74
C ILE A 170 7.90 20.76 -3.88
N LEU A 171 8.20 20.61 -2.59
CA LEU A 171 8.17 21.67 -1.56
C LEU A 171 9.36 22.64 -1.52
N SER A 172 9.82 23.16 -2.66
CA SER A 172 10.70 24.33 -2.65
C SER A 172 9.95 25.66 -2.46
N ARG A 173 8.60 25.67 -2.43
CA ARG A 173 7.76 26.87 -2.18
C ARG A 173 6.46 26.51 -1.43
N PRO A 174 6.09 27.21 -0.35
CA PRO A 174 4.75 27.12 0.24
C PRO A 174 3.69 27.56 -0.79
N GLY A 175 2.69 26.73 -1.08
CA GLY A 175 1.65 27.05 -2.07
C GLY A 175 0.56 25.99 -2.22
N SER A 176 -0.41 26.23 -3.11
CA SER A 176 -1.57 25.36 -3.36
C SER A 176 -1.21 23.96 -3.86
N GLY A 177 -0.07 23.80 -4.53
CA GLY A 177 0.39 22.54 -5.11
C GLY A 177 0.53 21.39 -4.12
N SER A 178 1.15 21.65 -2.96
CA SER A 178 1.30 20.64 -1.90
C SER A 178 -0.04 20.20 -1.30
N LEU A 179 -1.04 21.09 -1.29
CA LEU A 179 -2.38 20.75 -0.78
C LEU A 179 -3.09 19.78 -1.71
N THR A 180 -2.97 20.02 -3.01
CA THR A 180 -3.64 19.19 -4.01
C THR A 180 -3.11 17.77 -4.06
N LEU A 181 -1.81 17.58 -3.78
CA LEU A 181 -1.20 16.25 -3.68
C LEU A 181 -1.58 15.55 -2.37
N TYR A 182 -1.55 16.29 -1.25
CA TYR A 182 -1.99 15.80 0.05
C TYR A 182 -3.44 15.28 0.01
N GLU A 183 -4.34 16.06 -0.61
CA GLU A 183 -5.74 15.69 -0.81
C GLU A 183 -5.90 14.54 -1.82
N SER A 184 -5.00 14.40 -2.80
CA SER A 184 -5.08 13.32 -3.80
C SER A 184 -4.76 11.92 -3.24
N GLU A 185 -4.11 11.84 -2.08
CA GLU A 185 -3.92 10.59 -1.32
C GLU A 185 -4.93 10.45 -0.17
N ALA A 186 -6.14 10.99 -0.32
CA ALA A 186 -7.22 10.91 0.67
C ALA A 186 -6.96 11.58 2.02
N ARG A 187 -5.92 12.41 2.16
CA ARG A 187 -5.63 13.06 3.44
C ARG A 187 -6.31 14.43 3.46
N SER A 188 -7.25 14.61 4.38
CA SER A 188 -8.04 15.85 4.50
C SER A 188 -7.77 16.62 5.78
N GLU A 189 -7.35 15.96 6.86
CA GLU A 189 -7.10 16.58 8.15
C GLU A 189 -5.65 17.04 8.31
N LYS A 190 -5.45 18.35 8.50
CA LYS A 190 -4.13 18.93 8.76
C LYS A 190 -3.82 18.89 10.26
N ILE A 191 -2.58 18.53 10.60
CA ILE A 191 -2.07 18.63 11.98
C ILE A 191 -1.68 20.09 12.28
N HIS A 192 -1.12 20.78 11.29
CA HIS A 192 -0.68 22.17 11.39
C HIS A 192 -1.24 23.00 10.23
N PRO A 193 -1.32 24.34 10.37
CA PRO A 193 -1.75 25.21 9.27
C PRO A 193 -0.91 25.04 7.99
N SER A 194 0.38 24.74 8.15
CA SER A 194 1.28 24.41 7.05
C SER A 194 1.32 22.91 6.78
N ILE A 195 1.25 22.54 5.49
CA ILE A 195 1.38 21.15 5.04
C ILE A 195 2.80 20.65 5.27
N VAL A 196 3.80 21.52 5.14
CA VAL A 196 5.20 21.15 5.37
C VAL A 196 5.41 20.72 6.81
N SER A 197 4.89 21.47 7.78
CA SER A 197 4.99 21.09 9.18
C SER A 197 4.13 19.86 9.47
N THR A 198 2.96 19.73 8.88
CA THR A 198 2.14 18.50 8.98
C THR A 198 2.93 17.27 8.51
N VAL A 199 3.57 17.33 7.34
CA VAL A 199 4.41 16.27 6.79
C VAL A 199 5.61 15.95 7.69
N ARG A 200 6.30 16.96 8.24
CA ARG A 200 7.41 16.75 9.19
C ARG A 200 6.96 16.06 10.46
N THR A 201 5.81 16.44 11.00
CA THR A 201 5.24 15.81 12.20
C THR A 201 4.87 14.36 11.92
N ILE A 202 4.24 14.06 10.77
CA ILE A 202 3.96 12.69 10.36
C ILE A 202 5.24 11.86 10.26
N TRP A 203 6.31 12.39 9.65
CA TRP A 203 7.62 11.73 9.59
C TRP A 203 8.18 11.38 10.97
N TRP A 204 8.13 12.33 11.89
CA TRP A 204 8.66 12.14 13.24
C TRP A 204 7.88 11.04 13.99
N ILE A 205 6.54 11.05 13.90
CA ILE A 205 5.69 10.01 14.48
C ILE A 205 5.99 8.65 13.85
N PHE A 206 6.13 8.60 12.52
CA PHE A 206 6.38 7.36 11.80
C PHE A 206 7.73 6.74 12.16
N ILE A 207 8.81 7.54 12.24
CA ILE A 207 10.13 7.08 12.68
C ILE A 207 10.08 6.60 14.14
N LEU A 208 9.41 7.35 15.02
CA LEU A 208 9.24 6.97 16.43
C LEU A 208 8.58 5.59 16.55
N PHE A 209 7.44 5.39 15.90
CA PHE A 209 6.74 4.11 15.97
C PHE A 209 7.46 3.00 15.21
N THR A 210 8.23 3.31 14.17
CA THR A 210 9.07 2.31 13.51
C THR A 210 10.11 1.81 14.49
N PHE A 211 10.81 2.71 15.20
CA PHE A 211 11.79 2.33 16.22
C PHE A 211 11.16 1.50 17.36
N VAL A 212 9.99 1.92 17.87
CA VAL A 212 9.25 1.16 18.89
C VAL A 212 8.87 -0.24 18.38
N SER A 213 8.43 -0.34 17.12
CA SER A 213 8.05 -1.61 16.48
C SER A 213 9.25 -2.55 16.37
N ILE A 214 10.40 -2.05 15.90
CA ILE A 214 11.65 -2.81 15.80
C ILE A 214 12.08 -3.31 17.18
N LEU A 215 12.05 -2.44 18.20
CA LEU A 215 12.42 -2.81 19.56
C LEU A 215 11.48 -3.89 20.13
N ALA A 216 10.17 -3.74 19.94
CA ALA A 216 9.18 -4.71 20.41
C ALA A 216 9.37 -6.09 19.76
N LEU A 217 9.59 -6.15 18.45
CA LEU A 217 9.82 -7.40 17.72
C LEU A 217 11.14 -8.07 18.13
N TRP A 218 12.20 -7.28 18.31
CA TRP A 218 13.48 -7.80 18.77
C TRP A 218 13.39 -8.37 20.18
N LEU A 219 12.71 -7.68 21.11
CA LEU A 219 12.47 -8.18 22.46
C LEU A 219 11.54 -9.40 22.50
N ALA A 220 10.66 -9.55 21.51
CA ALA A 220 9.83 -10.74 21.32
C ALA A 220 10.60 -11.96 20.80
N GLY A 221 11.90 -11.82 20.50
CA GLY A 221 12.78 -12.89 20.05
C GLY A 221 13.04 -12.93 18.54
N MET A 222 12.54 -11.96 17.77
CA MET A 222 12.82 -11.88 16.34
C MET A 222 14.30 -11.47 16.12
N PRO A 223 15.05 -12.12 15.20
CA PRO A 223 16.39 -11.67 14.82
C PRO A 223 16.37 -10.19 14.41
N ILE A 224 17.40 -9.42 14.79
CA ILE A 224 17.41 -7.97 14.60
C ILE A 224 17.16 -7.53 13.16
N TRP A 225 17.71 -8.26 12.18
CA TRP A 225 17.46 -7.99 10.76
C TRP A 225 15.97 -8.20 10.40
N GLY A 226 15.37 -9.28 10.89
CA GLY A 226 13.93 -9.51 10.77
C GLY A 226 13.12 -8.42 11.46
N ALA A 227 13.49 -8.01 12.67
CA ALA A 227 12.80 -6.98 13.43
C ALA A 227 12.83 -5.62 12.73
N ILE A 228 13.95 -5.24 12.11
CA ILE A 228 14.09 -4.03 11.29
C ILE A 228 13.12 -4.07 10.11
N ASN A 229 13.17 -5.14 9.33
CA ASN A 229 12.39 -5.29 8.11
C ASN A 229 10.88 -5.38 8.40
N HIS A 230 10.46 -6.28 9.28
CA HIS A 230 9.04 -6.45 9.63
C HIS A 230 8.47 -5.30 10.47
N GLY A 231 9.30 -4.60 11.26
CA GLY A 231 8.89 -3.40 11.97
C GLY A 231 8.58 -2.24 11.01
N MET A 232 9.38 -2.09 9.95
CA MET A 232 9.13 -1.12 8.88
C MET A 232 7.86 -1.46 8.09
N THR A 233 7.74 -2.68 7.57
CA THR A 233 6.64 -3.07 6.68
C THR A 233 5.32 -3.26 7.43
N GLY A 234 5.36 -3.70 8.69
CA GLY A 234 4.19 -3.80 9.56
C GLY A 234 3.57 -2.45 9.91
N LEU A 235 4.39 -1.44 10.25
CA LEU A 235 3.89 -0.09 10.52
C LEU A 235 3.45 0.61 9.23
N ALA A 236 4.15 0.38 8.12
CA ALA A 236 3.81 0.94 6.81
C ALA A 236 2.56 0.32 6.20
N THR A 237 2.03 -0.75 6.81
CA THR A 237 0.94 -1.60 6.29
C THR A 237 1.23 -2.02 4.84
N GLY A 238 2.41 -2.62 4.61
CA GLY A 238 2.86 -3.06 3.28
C GLY A 238 3.02 -4.57 3.17
N GLY A 239 3.62 -5.22 4.17
CA GLY A 239 3.61 -6.67 4.30
C GLY A 239 4.78 -7.44 3.74
N PHE A 240 5.74 -6.78 3.07
CA PHE A 240 6.92 -7.48 2.61
C PHE A 240 7.67 -8.11 3.80
N SER A 241 8.02 -9.37 3.59
CA SER A 241 8.81 -10.17 4.51
C SER A 241 10.19 -10.44 3.91
N ILE A 242 11.13 -10.78 4.78
CA ILE A 242 12.44 -11.30 4.40
C ILE A 242 12.52 -12.83 4.49
N THR A 243 11.38 -13.47 4.75
CA THR A 243 11.24 -14.92 4.89
C THR A 243 10.08 -15.41 4.03
N ASP A 244 10.24 -16.61 3.47
CA ASP A 244 9.30 -17.22 2.50
C ASP A 244 7.88 -17.38 3.08
N ASN A 245 7.77 -17.87 4.33
CA ASN A 245 6.47 -18.10 4.95
C ASN A 245 5.92 -16.86 5.67
N SER A 246 6.36 -15.66 5.30
CA SER A 246 6.05 -14.42 6.01
C SER A 246 6.30 -14.58 7.52
N ILE A 247 5.37 -14.18 8.37
CA ILE A 247 5.50 -14.23 9.84
C ILE A 247 5.44 -15.67 10.37
N ALA A 248 4.84 -16.61 9.64
CA ALA A 248 4.73 -18.00 10.06
C ALA A 248 6.11 -18.66 10.29
N THR A 249 7.16 -18.18 9.61
CA THR A 249 8.55 -18.64 9.77
C THR A 249 9.02 -18.63 11.23
N TYR A 250 8.53 -17.68 12.03
CA TYR A 250 8.98 -17.51 13.42
C TYR A 250 8.28 -18.45 14.40
N ASP A 251 7.18 -19.10 14.01
CA ASP A 251 6.34 -19.99 14.82
C ASP A 251 6.17 -19.53 16.30
N SER A 252 5.88 -18.24 16.49
CA SER A 252 5.83 -17.63 17.82
C SER A 252 4.55 -16.84 18.01
N ALA A 253 3.69 -17.33 18.91
CA ALA A 253 2.46 -16.62 19.28
C ALA A 253 2.77 -15.21 19.81
N LEU A 254 3.91 -15.04 20.50
CA LEU A 254 4.33 -13.75 21.00
C LEU A 254 4.58 -12.76 19.84
N ILE A 255 5.29 -13.18 18.78
CA ILE A 255 5.54 -12.33 17.62
C ILE A 255 4.22 -11.97 16.91
N ASP A 256 3.32 -12.94 16.74
CA ASP A 256 2.01 -12.69 16.13
C ASP A 256 1.22 -11.62 16.90
N PHE A 257 1.16 -11.74 18.24
CA PHE A 257 0.45 -10.78 19.09
C PHE A 257 1.16 -9.43 19.21
N VAL A 258 2.48 -9.35 19.02
CA VAL A 258 3.23 -8.08 18.97
C VAL A 258 3.01 -7.34 17.65
N LEU A 259 2.84 -8.06 16.55
CA LEU A 259 2.57 -7.46 15.24
C LEU A 259 1.16 -6.88 15.12
N ILE A 260 0.16 -7.49 15.76
CA ILE A 260 -1.22 -6.96 15.76
C ILE A 260 -1.31 -5.46 16.13
N PRO A 261 -0.77 -4.99 17.27
CA PRO A 261 -0.81 -3.58 17.61
C PRO A 261 0.05 -2.71 16.66
N ILE A 262 1.15 -3.23 16.10
CA ILE A 262 1.97 -2.51 15.12
C ILE A 262 1.16 -2.24 13.85
N MET A 263 0.46 -3.24 13.32
CA MET A 263 -0.44 -3.11 12.17
C MET A 263 -1.59 -2.14 12.46
N LEU A 264 -2.16 -2.20 13.67
CA LEU A 264 -3.23 -1.30 14.09
C LEU A 264 -2.75 0.16 14.14
N LEU A 265 -1.53 0.43 14.63
CA LEU A 265 -0.93 1.76 14.61
C LEU A 265 -0.81 2.31 13.17
N GLY A 266 -0.40 1.48 12.21
CA GLY A 266 -0.38 1.88 10.80
C GLY A 266 -1.77 2.18 10.21
N SER A 267 -2.81 1.52 10.73
CA SER A 267 -4.19 1.64 10.22
C SER A 267 -4.99 2.83 10.76
N ILE A 268 -4.54 3.46 11.85
CA ILE A 268 -5.18 4.63 12.47
C ILE A 268 -4.60 5.92 11.88
N ALA A 269 -5.41 6.98 11.81
CA ALA A 269 -4.98 8.24 11.22
C ALA A 269 -3.83 8.91 12.01
N PHE A 270 -2.80 9.42 11.32
CA PHE A 270 -1.67 10.12 11.98
C PHE A 270 -2.07 11.32 12.87
N PRO A 271 -3.11 12.12 12.56
CA PRO A 271 -3.58 13.16 13.47
C PRO A 271 -4.00 12.63 14.85
N VAL A 272 -4.56 11.43 14.94
CA VAL A 272 -4.94 10.80 16.21
C VAL A 272 -3.68 10.46 17.02
N HIS A 273 -2.66 9.90 16.37
CA HIS A 273 -1.37 9.63 17.02
C HIS A 273 -0.72 10.90 17.57
N TYR A 274 -0.76 11.99 16.81
CA TYR A 274 -0.24 13.27 17.28
C TYR A 274 -0.92 13.74 18.57
N LEU A 275 -2.26 13.68 18.63
CA LEU A 275 -3.03 14.08 19.80
C LEU A 275 -2.73 13.18 21.02
N ILE A 276 -2.56 11.88 20.81
CA ILE A 276 -2.14 10.94 21.87
C ILE A 276 -0.78 11.35 22.44
N LEU A 277 0.18 11.69 21.58
CA LEU A 277 1.52 12.11 22.01
C LEU A 277 1.54 13.48 22.70
N GLN A 278 0.49 14.30 22.51
CA GLN A 278 0.27 15.53 23.27
C GLN A 278 -0.45 15.31 24.62
N GLY A 279 -0.83 14.06 24.93
CA GLY A 279 -1.55 13.70 26.15
C GLY A 279 -3.07 13.72 26.01
N ASP A 280 -3.62 13.99 24.83
CA ASP A 280 -5.06 13.92 24.58
C ASP A 280 -5.47 12.49 24.20
N LEU A 281 -5.67 11.67 25.23
CA LEU A 281 -6.19 10.31 25.07
C LEU A 281 -7.69 10.27 24.75
N ARG A 282 -8.41 11.39 24.90
CA ARG A 282 -9.85 11.42 24.66
C ARG A 282 -10.17 11.11 23.21
N ASN A 283 -9.40 11.71 22.30
CA ASN A 283 -9.60 11.55 20.88
C ASN A 283 -9.45 10.09 20.40
N PHE A 284 -8.59 9.29 21.04
CA PHE A 284 -8.43 7.88 20.70
C PHE A 284 -9.74 7.07 20.82
N TYR A 285 -10.53 7.29 21.87
CA TYR A 285 -11.79 6.56 22.06
C TYR A 285 -13.04 7.35 21.66
N SER A 286 -12.94 8.65 21.38
CA SER A 286 -14.07 9.46 20.90
C SER A 286 -14.14 9.61 19.39
N ASP A 287 -12.99 9.52 18.69
CA ASP A 287 -12.92 9.62 17.24
C ASP A 287 -13.77 8.55 16.57
N LEU A 288 -14.53 8.96 15.55
CA LEU A 288 -15.46 8.08 14.86
C LEU A 288 -14.70 6.96 14.14
N GLN A 289 -13.64 7.29 13.39
CA GLN A 289 -12.92 6.29 12.59
C GLN A 289 -12.23 5.27 13.48
N THR A 290 -11.53 5.74 14.52
CA THR A 290 -10.78 4.88 15.45
C THR A 290 -11.71 3.87 16.13
N ARG A 291 -12.87 4.31 16.63
CA ARG A 291 -13.87 3.40 17.22
C ARG A 291 -14.36 2.35 16.23
N TRP A 292 -14.63 2.75 14.99
CA TRP A 292 -15.10 1.82 13.98
C TRP A 292 -13.99 0.86 13.54
N VAL A 293 -12.73 1.29 13.45
CA VAL A 293 -11.57 0.42 13.18
C VAL A 293 -11.56 -0.75 14.16
N PHE A 294 -11.55 -0.48 15.46
CA PHE A 294 -11.59 -1.54 16.48
C PHE A 294 -12.90 -2.36 16.44
N GLY A 295 -14.04 -1.69 16.21
CA GLY A 295 -15.35 -2.34 16.17
C GLY A 295 -15.47 -3.36 15.02
N TYR A 296 -15.20 -2.96 13.79
CA TYR A 296 -15.33 -3.85 12.63
C TYR A 296 -14.22 -4.92 12.62
N MET A 297 -12.99 -4.57 13.03
CA MET A 297 -11.91 -5.56 13.14
C MET A 297 -12.21 -6.61 14.21
N GLY A 298 -12.76 -6.21 15.35
CA GLY A 298 -13.18 -7.14 16.39
C GLY A 298 -14.30 -8.08 15.92
N ILE A 299 -15.34 -7.54 15.27
CA ILE A 299 -16.47 -8.33 14.74
C ILE A 299 -15.97 -9.29 13.65
N GLY A 300 -15.18 -8.82 12.68
CA GLY A 300 -14.66 -9.64 11.60
C GLY A 300 -13.72 -10.74 12.08
N SER A 301 -12.88 -10.44 13.08
CA SER A 301 -12.01 -11.44 13.72
C SER A 301 -12.82 -12.52 14.45
N ALA A 302 -13.90 -12.14 15.15
CA ALA A 302 -14.78 -13.08 15.83
C ALA A 302 -15.57 -13.97 14.84
N LEU A 303 -16.02 -13.39 13.72
CA LEU A 303 -16.66 -14.15 12.64
C LEU A 303 -15.69 -15.13 11.99
N LEU A 304 -14.48 -14.68 11.64
CA LEU A 304 -13.47 -15.54 11.03
C LEU A 304 -13.03 -16.65 12.00
N TRP A 305 -12.82 -16.34 13.27
CA TRP A 305 -12.56 -17.33 14.30
C TRP A 305 -13.65 -18.40 14.35
N SER A 306 -14.92 -18.00 14.34
CA SER A 306 -16.07 -18.92 14.38
C SER A 306 -16.05 -19.85 13.17
N PHE A 307 -15.84 -19.29 11.97
CA PHE A 307 -15.73 -20.04 10.72
C PHE A 307 -14.59 -21.07 10.73
N LEU A 308 -13.40 -20.66 11.17
CA LEU A 308 -12.23 -21.54 11.24
C LEU A 308 -12.35 -22.58 12.36
N TYR A 309 -13.04 -22.27 13.45
CA TYR A 309 -13.26 -23.24 14.51
C TYR A 309 -14.22 -24.36 14.07
N TYR A 310 -15.35 -24.01 13.44
CA TYR A 310 -16.34 -25.00 13.00
C TYR A 310 -15.94 -25.75 11.72
N ALA A 311 -15.13 -25.15 10.85
CA ALA A 311 -14.62 -25.83 9.66
C ALA A 311 -13.56 -26.90 9.97
N GLY A 312 -12.95 -26.85 11.16
CA GLY A 312 -11.93 -27.80 11.60
C GLY A 312 -10.51 -27.72 11.00
N PRO A 313 -10.01 -26.65 10.32
CA PRO A 313 -8.61 -26.59 9.89
C PRO A 313 -7.60 -26.53 11.03
N TYR A 314 -8.03 -26.25 12.27
CA TYR A 314 -7.16 -26.14 13.44
C TYR A 314 -7.63 -27.04 14.58
N GLU A 315 -6.67 -27.68 15.25
CA GLU A 315 -6.95 -28.65 16.32
C GLU A 315 -7.49 -28.02 17.62
N THR A 316 -7.16 -26.75 17.87
CA THR A 316 -7.54 -26.06 19.12
C THR A 316 -8.28 -24.76 18.87
N PRO A 317 -9.24 -24.38 19.75
CA PRO A 317 -9.91 -23.07 19.67
C PRO A 317 -8.94 -21.89 19.71
N PHE A 318 -7.84 -22.04 20.46
CA PHE A 318 -6.80 -21.03 20.57
C PHE A 318 -6.00 -20.88 19.27
N ALA A 319 -5.65 -21.97 18.59
CA ALA A 319 -5.01 -21.90 17.28
C ALA A 319 -5.91 -21.21 16.24
N ALA A 320 -7.19 -21.58 16.19
CA ALA A 320 -8.17 -20.89 15.34
C ALA A 320 -8.27 -19.40 15.67
N LEU A 321 -8.19 -19.02 16.95
CA LEU A 321 -8.23 -17.62 17.38
C LEU A 321 -6.96 -16.88 16.96
N ARG A 322 -5.78 -17.44 17.25
CA ARG A 322 -4.47 -16.87 16.92
C ARG A 322 -4.39 -16.56 15.41
N TYR A 323 -4.63 -17.56 14.57
CA TYR A 323 -4.53 -17.41 13.12
C TYR A 323 -5.68 -16.58 12.54
N GLY A 324 -6.92 -16.78 13.01
CA GLY A 324 -8.07 -16.01 12.53
C GLY A 324 -7.96 -14.51 12.88
N LEU A 325 -7.64 -14.18 14.13
CA LEU A 325 -7.44 -12.80 14.56
C LEU A 325 -6.31 -12.13 13.78
N PHE A 326 -5.16 -12.80 13.69
CA PHE A 326 -4.00 -12.24 12.99
C PHE A 326 -4.32 -11.97 11.53
N GLN A 327 -4.89 -12.95 10.82
CA GLN A 327 -5.15 -12.81 9.38
C GLN A 327 -6.26 -11.79 9.09
N PHE A 328 -7.30 -11.71 9.93
CA PHE A 328 -8.31 -10.67 9.76
C PHE A 328 -7.72 -9.27 9.99
N VAL A 329 -6.96 -9.07 11.06
CA VAL A 329 -6.32 -7.77 11.33
C VAL A 329 -5.32 -7.42 10.24
N SER A 330 -4.49 -8.37 9.81
CA SER A 330 -3.55 -8.19 8.70
C SER A 330 -4.24 -7.73 7.42
N ALA A 331 -5.34 -8.41 7.04
CA ALA A 331 -6.12 -8.03 5.87
C ALA A 331 -6.83 -6.67 6.02
N ALA A 332 -7.45 -6.45 7.16
CA ALA A 332 -8.26 -5.27 7.45
C ALA A 332 -7.42 -3.99 7.60
N THR A 333 -6.20 -4.12 8.10
CA THR A 333 -5.20 -3.04 8.16
C THR A 333 -4.48 -2.83 6.83
N CYS A 334 -4.73 -3.70 5.85
CA CYS A 334 -4.01 -3.77 4.59
C CYS A 334 -2.52 -4.09 4.75
N THR A 335 -2.11 -4.74 5.85
CA THR A 335 -0.69 -5.05 6.08
C THR A 335 -0.21 -6.24 5.26
N GLY A 336 -0.97 -7.33 5.14
CA GLY A 336 -0.55 -8.43 4.26
C GLY A 336 0.33 -9.51 4.85
N PHE A 337 0.69 -9.44 6.13
CA PHE A 337 1.42 -10.53 6.78
C PHE A 337 0.59 -11.80 6.89
N GLN A 338 1.26 -12.94 6.72
CA GLN A 338 0.65 -14.26 6.81
C GLN A 338 1.24 -15.07 7.97
N THR A 339 0.36 -15.71 8.74
CA THR A 339 0.71 -16.69 9.79
C THR A 339 0.05 -18.04 9.54
N ALA A 340 -1.09 -18.06 8.86
CA ALA A 340 -1.73 -19.28 8.38
C ALA A 340 -1.14 -19.67 7.02
N VAL A 341 -0.10 -20.51 7.05
CA VAL A 341 0.55 -21.11 5.88
C VAL A 341 0.48 -22.64 5.98
N ASP A 342 0.66 -23.32 4.84
CA ASP A 342 0.87 -24.77 4.79
C ASP A 342 2.23 -25.06 4.14
N SER A 343 2.56 -26.33 3.86
CA SER A 343 3.82 -26.70 3.22
C SER A 343 4.05 -26.09 1.83
N THR A 344 3.03 -25.45 1.26
CA THR A 344 3.08 -24.78 -0.05
C THR A 344 2.91 -23.26 0.04
N ASN A 345 2.80 -22.69 1.25
CA ASN A 345 2.48 -21.27 1.47
C ASN A 345 1.12 -20.82 0.91
N VAL A 346 0.16 -21.74 0.75
CA VAL A 346 -1.16 -21.48 0.11
C VAL A 346 -2.35 -21.63 1.07
N ALA A 347 -2.13 -21.75 2.37
CA ALA A 347 -3.21 -22.16 3.30
C ALA A 347 -4.45 -21.23 3.27
N LEU A 348 -4.29 -19.93 3.06
CA LEU A 348 -5.42 -19.00 2.90
C LEU A 348 -6.29 -19.36 1.68
N GLY A 349 -5.68 -19.76 0.55
CA GLY A 349 -6.39 -20.20 -0.65
C GLY A 349 -7.11 -21.54 -0.49
N ARG A 350 -6.84 -22.28 0.60
CA ARG A 350 -7.50 -23.55 0.95
C ARG A 350 -8.55 -23.39 2.05
N TRP A 351 -8.67 -22.22 2.68
CA TRP A 351 -9.75 -21.96 3.61
C TRP A 351 -11.12 -22.07 2.91
N PRO A 352 -12.20 -22.39 3.64
CA PRO A 352 -13.54 -22.37 3.07
C PRO A 352 -13.87 -21.01 2.46
N SER A 353 -14.63 -20.98 1.36
CA SER A 353 -14.89 -19.74 0.61
C SER A 353 -15.48 -18.61 1.48
N TYR A 354 -16.31 -18.93 2.49
CA TYR A 354 -16.85 -17.93 3.41
C TYR A 354 -15.77 -17.30 4.31
N ALA A 355 -14.75 -18.04 4.72
CA ALA A 355 -13.63 -17.53 5.49
C ALA A 355 -12.74 -16.64 4.60
N GLN A 356 -12.44 -17.08 3.38
CA GLN A 356 -11.72 -16.26 2.40
C GLN A 356 -12.44 -14.95 2.10
N LEU A 357 -13.74 -15.00 1.81
CA LEU A 357 -14.55 -13.81 1.54
C LEU A 357 -14.65 -12.87 2.75
N THR A 358 -14.57 -13.41 3.98
CA THR A 358 -14.49 -12.58 5.19
C THR A 358 -13.18 -11.81 5.25
N VAL A 359 -12.05 -12.45 4.94
CA VAL A 359 -10.75 -11.77 4.83
C VAL A 359 -10.76 -10.74 3.69
N THR A 360 -11.30 -11.12 2.53
CA THR A 360 -11.50 -10.21 1.38
C THR A 360 -12.33 -8.97 1.74
N PHE A 361 -13.37 -9.14 2.56
CA PHE A 361 -14.15 -8.01 3.06
C PHE A 361 -13.32 -7.06 3.95
N GLY A 362 -12.40 -7.61 4.75
CA GLY A 362 -11.41 -6.81 5.48
C GLY A 362 -10.55 -5.94 4.53
N MET A 363 -10.00 -6.57 3.48
CA MET A 363 -9.19 -5.90 2.45
C MET A 363 -9.96 -4.81 1.69
N PHE A 364 -11.23 -5.06 1.41
CA PHE A 364 -12.13 -4.12 0.74
C PHE A 364 -12.32 -2.83 1.56
N VAL A 365 -12.62 -2.97 2.86
CA VAL A 365 -12.90 -1.82 3.74
C VAL A 365 -11.62 -1.04 4.05
N GLY A 366 -10.55 -1.74 4.44
CA GLY A 366 -9.27 -1.14 4.83
C GLY A 366 -9.35 -0.27 6.10
N GLY A 367 -8.29 0.49 6.35
CA GLY A 367 -8.14 1.31 7.56
C GLY A 367 -8.82 2.69 7.54
N ALA A 368 -8.42 3.54 8.48
CA ALA A 368 -8.89 4.92 8.57
C ALA A 368 -8.33 5.80 7.42
N ALA A 369 -9.06 6.84 7.03
CA ALA A 369 -8.50 7.87 6.16
C ALA A 369 -7.38 8.64 6.90
N GLY A 370 -6.30 8.97 6.19
CA GLY A 370 -5.12 9.61 6.80
C GLY A 370 -4.17 8.65 7.53
N SER A 371 -4.34 7.33 7.37
CA SER A 371 -3.40 6.28 7.80
C SER A 371 -2.53 5.79 6.62
N THR A 372 -1.74 4.73 6.81
CA THR A 372 -0.98 4.10 5.71
C THR A 372 -1.77 3.04 4.94
N ALA A 373 -2.81 2.47 5.58
CA ALA A 373 -3.63 1.37 5.06
C ALA A 373 -4.32 1.72 3.75
N GLY A 374 -4.50 0.76 2.84
CA GLY A 374 -5.22 0.91 1.58
C GLY A 374 -6.74 0.74 1.68
N GLY A 375 -7.31 0.02 0.71
CA GLY A 375 -8.75 -0.24 0.60
C GLY A 375 -9.59 1.00 0.25
N ILE A 376 -10.93 0.87 0.39
CA ILE A 376 -11.87 1.97 0.13
C ILE A 376 -11.82 3.08 1.19
N LYS A 377 -11.20 2.79 2.34
CA LYS A 377 -11.22 3.57 3.59
C LYS A 377 -12.54 3.45 4.32
N LEU A 378 -12.44 3.19 5.62
CA LEU A 378 -13.57 3.01 6.53
C LEU A 378 -14.55 4.19 6.52
N ILE A 379 -14.06 5.42 6.42
CA ILE A 379 -14.92 6.61 6.41
C ILE A 379 -15.91 6.62 5.26
N ARG A 380 -15.55 6.10 4.07
CA ARG A 380 -16.47 6.04 2.92
C ARG A 380 -17.60 5.06 3.16
N GLY A 381 -17.28 3.89 3.72
CA GLY A 381 -18.29 2.91 4.13
C GLY A 381 -19.27 3.50 5.15
N LEU A 382 -18.76 4.25 6.13
CA LEU A 382 -19.59 4.94 7.12
C LEU A 382 -20.46 6.04 6.50
N THR A 383 -19.91 6.84 5.57
CA THR A 383 -20.66 7.87 4.84
C THR A 383 -21.79 7.25 4.03
N LEU A 384 -21.52 6.14 3.32
CA LEU A 384 -22.55 5.41 2.56
C LEU A 384 -23.62 4.83 3.46
N ALA A 385 -23.26 4.14 4.55
CA ALA A 385 -24.22 3.55 5.48
C ALA A 385 -25.14 4.62 6.10
N LYS A 386 -24.55 5.75 6.52
CA LYS A 386 -25.30 6.88 7.06
C LYS A 386 -26.15 7.58 6.00
N GLY A 387 -25.63 7.74 4.79
CA GLY A 387 -26.35 8.33 3.65
C GLY A 387 -27.54 7.49 3.22
N ILE A 388 -27.39 6.16 3.13
CA ILE A 388 -28.48 5.22 2.86
C ILE A 388 -29.55 5.34 3.95
N ARG A 389 -29.16 5.33 5.24
CA ARG A 389 -30.11 5.53 6.34
C ARG A 389 -30.80 6.89 6.26
N TYR A 390 -30.06 7.94 5.89
CA TYR A 390 -30.59 9.28 5.72
C TYR A 390 -31.65 9.31 4.62
N GLN A 391 -31.36 8.72 3.45
CA GLN A 391 -32.26 8.64 2.29
C GLN A 391 -33.51 7.79 2.57
N ILE A 392 -33.35 6.62 3.18
CA ILE A 392 -34.49 5.76 3.54
C ILE A 392 -35.40 6.45 4.54
N ALA A 393 -34.80 7.11 5.54
CA ALA A 393 -35.57 7.84 6.53
C ALA A 393 -36.32 9.02 5.92
N ASP A 394 -35.84 9.58 4.80
CA ASP A 394 -36.44 10.73 4.13
C ASP A 394 -37.86 10.49 3.64
N VAL A 395 -38.13 9.26 3.21
CA VAL A 395 -39.47 8.80 2.80
C VAL A 395 -40.52 8.96 3.93
N PHE A 396 -40.08 9.01 5.19
CA PHE A 396 -40.96 9.15 6.35
C PHE A 396 -41.12 10.60 6.83
N TYR A 397 -40.45 11.57 6.20
CA TYR A 397 -40.55 12.98 6.57
C TYR A 397 -41.36 13.78 5.53
N PRO A 398 -42.11 14.82 5.97
CA PRO A 398 -42.73 15.76 5.04
C PRO A 398 -41.69 16.54 4.25
N GLU A 399 -42.02 16.96 3.02
CA GLU A 399 -41.12 17.76 2.14
C GLU A 399 -40.62 19.06 2.80
N THR A 400 -41.34 19.58 3.80
CA THR A 400 -40.96 20.79 4.55
C THR A 400 -39.92 20.53 5.65
N ALA A 401 -39.53 19.28 5.89
CA ALA A 401 -38.62 18.93 6.98
C ALA A 401 -37.16 19.24 6.62
N VAL A 402 -36.54 20.21 7.31
CA VAL A 402 -35.11 20.49 7.14
C VAL A 402 -34.29 19.49 7.96
N ARG A 403 -33.68 18.52 7.28
CA ARG A 403 -32.83 17.50 7.89
C ARG A 403 -31.35 17.82 7.69
N ARG A 404 -30.52 17.36 8.63
CA ARG A 404 -29.05 17.53 8.56
C ARG A 404 -28.37 16.22 8.88
N LEU A 405 -27.38 15.86 8.06
CA LEU A 405 -26.58 14.66 8.28
C LEU A 405 -25.40 15.00 9.20
N LYS A 406 -25.16 14.18 10.23
CA LYS A 406 -23.99 14.35 11.13
C LYS A 406 -22.91 13.30 10.86
N ILE A 407 -21.78 13.73 10.31
CA ILE A 407 -20.60 12.90 10.05
C ILE A 407 -19.38 13.57 10.70
N ASN A 408 -18.63 12.79 11.48
CA ASN A 408 -17.41 13.23 12.17
C ASN A 408 -17.54 14.60 12.88
N GLY A 409 -18.60 14.79 13.67
CA GLY A 409 -18.87 16.06 14.36
C GLY A 409 -19.45 17.18 13.47
N ARG A 410 -19.25 17.14 12.15
CA ARG A 410 -19.79 18.11 11.19
C ARG A 410 -21.28 17.89 10.96
N ARG A 411 -22.03 18.98 10.88
CA ARG A 411 -23.44 19.00 10.46
C ARG A 411 -23.48 19.45 9.01
N LEU A 412 -23.72 18.50 8.11
CA LEU A 412 -23.80 18.74 6.69
C LEU A 412 -25.22 19.19 6.33
N ASN A 413 -25.31 20.21 5.49
CA ASN A 413 -26.55 20.53 4.81
C ASN A 413 -26.85 19.46 3.74
N GLU A 414 -28.00 19.55 3.08
CA GLU A 414 -28.43 18.54 2.10
C GLU A 414 -27.50 18.45 0.89
N GLU A 415 -27.04 19.59 0.36
CA GLU A 415 -26.10 19.65 -0.76
C GLU A 415 -24.74 19.02 -0.42
N GLU A 416 -24.19 19.35 0.74
CA GLU A 416 -22.93 18.81 1.26
C GLU A 416 -23.05 17.31 1.52
N ALA A 417 -24.16 16.86 2.13
CA ALA A 417 -24.42 15.44 2.39
C ALA A 417 -24.55 14.64 1.09
N SER A 418 -25.30 15.17 0.12
CA SER A 418 -25.46 14.56 -1.20
C SER A 418 -24.12 14.47 -1.94
N ARG A 419 -23.31 15.53 -1.88
CA ARG A 419 -21.98 15.56 -2.49
C ARG A 419 -21.04 14.53 -1.86
N GLU A 420 -20.91 14.51 -0.53
CA GLU A 420 -20.04 13.53 0.15
C GLU A 420 -20.51 12.09 -0.09
N PHE A 421 -21.82 11.85 -0.12
CA PHE A 421 -22.40 10.55 -0.46
C PHE A 421 -22.07 10.14 -1.90
N MET A 422 -22.25 11.03 -2.87
CA MET A 422 -21.96 10.76 -4.28
C MET A 422 -20.47 10.53 -4.52
N GLU A 423 -19.58 11.32 -3.90
CA GLU A 423 -18.14 11.11 -3.98
C GLU A 423 -17.75 9.73 -3.41
N ALA A 424 -18.30 9.32 -2.26
CA ALA A 424 -18.09 8.00 -1.70
C ALA A 424 -18.66 6.88 -2.60
N ALA A 425 -19.87 7.07 -3.14
CA ALA A 425 -20.56 6.08 -3.97
C ALA A 425 -19.81 5.82 -5.29
N ILE A 426 -19.34 6.88 -5.96
CA ILE A 426 -18.55 6.76 -7.20
C ILE A 426 -17.30 5.94 -6.95
N ILE A 427 -16.58 6.20 -5.85
CA ILE A 427 -15.35 5.45 -5.54
C ILE A 427 -15.65 3.97 -5.25
N VAL A 428 -16.71 3.67 -4.50
CA VAL A 428 -17.11 2.27 -4.24
C VAL A 428 -17.53 1.56 -5.51
N VAL A 429 -18.32 2.21 -6.37
CA VAL A 429 -18.74 1.62 -7.66
C VAL A 429 -17.54 1.38 -8.57
N LEU A 430 -16.61 2.34 -8.66
CA LEU A 430 -15.38 2.17 -9.42
C LEU A 430 -14.53 1.03 -8.85
N TRP A 431 -14.40 0.95 -7.53
CA TRP A 431 -13.65 -0.12 -6.87
C TRP A 431 -14.24 -1.49 -7.21
N ILE A 432 -15.57 -1.66 -7.10
CA ILE A 432 -16.26 -2.91 -7.45
C ILE A 432 -16.11 -3.20 -8.95
N THR A 433 -16.21 -2.19 -9.80
CA THR A 433 -16.05 -2.34 -11.25
C THR A 433 -14.67 -2.89 -11.60
N PHE A 434 -13.62 -2.30 -11.04
CA PHE A 434 -12.26 -2.80 -11.26
C PHE A 434 -12.07 -4.19 -10.67
N LEU A 435 -12.58 -4.47 -9.46
CA LEU A 435 -12.52 -5.82 -8.88
C LEU A 435 -13.12 -6.86 -9.83
N VAL A 436 -14.31 -6.58 -10.39
CA VAL A 436 -14.99 -7.46 -11.34
C VAL A 436 -14.18 -7.63 -12.61
N VAL A 437 -13.67 -6.53 -13.19
CA VAL A 437 -12.83 -6.59 -14.40
C VAL A 437 -11.55 -7.39 -14.16
N GLY A 438 -10.84 -7.16 -13.05
CA GLY A 438 -9.63 -7.92 -12.69
C GLY A 438 -9.92 -9.40 -12.46
N THR A 439 -11.06 -9.71 -11.83
CA THR A 439 -11.53 -11.09 -11.66
C THR A 439 -11.76 -11.77 -13.01
N PHE A 440 -12.43 -11.09 -13.94
CA PHE A 440 -12.61 -11.61 -15.31
C PHE A 440 -11.29 -11.80 -16.03
N VAL A 441 -10.37 -10.85 -15.94
CA VAL A 441 -9.03 -10.97 -16.57
C VAL A 441 -8.32 -12.21 -16.05
N LEU A 442 -8.25 -12.41 -14.72
CA LEU A 442 -7.60 -13.59 -14.16
C LEU A 442 -8.29 -14.89 -14.54
N LEU A 443 -9.63 -14.95 -14.50
CA LEU A 443 -10.37 -16.16 -14.91
C LEU A 443 -10.12 -16.53 -16.38
N LEU A 444 -9.85 -15.56 -17.25
CA LEU A 444 -9.51 -15.80 -18.66
C LEU A 444 -8.06 -16.24 -18.87
N THR A 445 -7.16 -15.88 -17.96
CA THR A 445 -5.72 -16.13 -18.11
C THR A 445 -5.21 -17.31 -17.29
N LEU A 446 -5.87 -17.64 -16.18
CA LEU A 446 -5.48 -18.73 -15.30
C LEU A 446 -5.92 -20.08 -15.87
N PRO A 447 -5.18 -21.17 -15.58
CA PRO A 447 -5.58 -22.51 -15.97
C PRO A 447 -6.98 -22.86 -15.42
N SER A 448 -7.83 -23.41 -16.30
CA SER A 448 -9.20 -23.75 -15.94
C SER A 448 -9.24 -24.88 -14.90
N GLY A 449 -9.90 -24.62 -13.77
CA GLY A 449 -10.17 -25.63 -12.73
C GLY A 449 -9.17 -25.67 -11.57
N GLU A 450 -8.08 -24.88 -11.60
CA GLU A 450 -7.09 -24.86 -10.51
C GLU A 450 -7.50 -23.99 -9.33
N TYR A 451 -8.12 -22.85 -9.60
CA TYR A 451 -8.48 -21.86 -8.58
C TYR A 451 -9.99 -21.64 -8.50
N SER A 452 -10.51 -21.52 -7.28
CA SER A 452 -11.92 -21.18 -7.05
C SER A 452 -12.18 -19.70 -7.35
N LEU A 453 -13.45 -19.34 -7.60
CA LEU A 453 -13.84 -17.92 -7.74
C LEU A 453 -13.46 -17.12 -6.48
N ALA A 454 -13.53 -17.72 -5.29
CA ALA A 454 -13.14 -17.06 -4.05
C ALA A 454 -11.64 -16.72 -4.04
N ASN A 455 -10.78 -17.64 -4.51
CA ASN A 455 -9.33 -17.43 -4.61
C ASN A 455 -9.04 -16.26 -5.56
N VAL A 456 -9.67 -16.24 -6.73
CA VAL A 456 -9.45 -15.18 -7.73
C VAL A 456 -9.92 -13.82 -7.22
N VAL A 457 -11.12 -13.74 -6.63
CA VAL A 457 -11.64 -12.49 -6.05
C VAL A 457 -10.76 -12.02 -4.89
N PHE A 458 -10.26 -12.94 -4.06
CA PHE A 458 -9.31 -12.65 -2.99
C PHE A 458 -8.03 -12.01 -3.54
N GLU A 459 -7.43 -12.59 -4.58
CA GLU A 459 -6.18 -12.11 -5.15
C GLU A 459 -6.31 -10.70 -5.75
N VAL A 460 -7.38 -10.46 -6.53
CA VAL A 460 -7.63 -9.14 -7.14
C VAL A 460 -7.93 -8.09 -6.06
N ALA A 461 -8.71 -8.45 -5.04
CA ALA A 461 -8.99 -7.56 -3.92
C ALA A 461 -7.72 -7.22 -3.12
N SER A 462 -6.81 -8.18 -2.97
CA SER A 462 -5.51 -7.97 -2.33
C SER A 462 -4.64 -7.00 -3.12
N ALA A 463 -4.53 -7.19 -4.43
CA ALA A 463 -3.77 -6.28 -5.30
C ALA A 463 -4.39 -4.86 -5.32
N GLN A 464 -5.71 -4.75 -5.48
CA GLN A 464 -6.40 -3.46 -5.56
C GLN A 464 -6.51 -2.74 -4.22
N GLY A 465 -6.61 -3.50 -3.13
CA GLY A 465 -6.64 -2.98 -1.77
C GLY A 465 -5.25 -2.56 -1.25
N ASN A 466 -4.19 -2.86 -2.00
CA ASN A 466 -2.79 -2.76 -1.56
C ASN A 466 -2.60 -3.52 -0.24
N VAL A 467 -2.87 -4.84 -0.25
CA VAL A 467 -2.83 -5.66 0.95
C VAL A 467 -1.71 -6.68 0.97
N GLY A 468 -1.54 -7.50 -0.08
CA GLY A 468 -0.37 -8.39 -0.18
C GLY A 468 -0.61 -9.82 0.24
N LEU A 469 -1.79 -10.14 0.77
CA LEU A 469 -2.17 -11.52 1.00
C LEU A 469 -2.38 -12.23 -0.35
N SER A 470 -1.83 -13.44 -0.47
CA SER A 470 -2.06 -14.30 -1.61
C SER A 470 -2.85 -15.55 -1.23
N SER A 471 -3.72 -15.99 -2.15
CA SER A 471 -4.38 -17.28 -2.19
C SER A 471 -3.55 -18.33 -2.95
N GLY A 472 -2.28 -18.04 -3.27
CA GLY A 472 -1.35 -18.88 -4.03
C GLY A 472 -1.40 -18.68 -5.55
N ILE A 473 -2.02 -17.61 -6.03
CA ILE A 473 -2.07 -17.26 -7.45
C ILE A 473 -0.86 -16.38 -7.85
N THR A 474 -0.42 -15.50 -6.95
CA THR A 474 0.68 -14.58 -7.22
C THR A 474 2.03 -15.28 -7.07
N GLY A 475 2.85 -15.19 -8.10
CA GLY A 475 4.24 -15.65 -8.12
C GLY A 475 4.86 -15.45 -9.50
N PRO A 476 6.19 -15.58 -9.60
CA PRO A 476 6.93 -15.33 -10.84
C PRO A 476 6.52 -16.30 -11.97
N GLU A 477 6.25 -17.57 -11.65
CA GLU A 477 5.80 -18.58 -12.62
C GLU A 477 4.28 -18.80 -12.63
N SER A 478 3.62 -18.64 -11.48
CA SER A 478 2.18 -18.94 -11.30
C SER A 478 1.26 -17.86 -11.89
N LEU A 479 1.66 -16.59 -11.85
CA LEU A 479 0.84 -15.49 -12.38
C LEU A 479 1.18 -15.23 -13.86
N PRO A 480 0.23 -15.40 -14.81
CA PRO A 480 0.48 -15.09 -16.21
C PRO A 480 0.82 -13.61 -16.44
N GLU A 481 1.53 -13.29 -17.53
CA GLU A 481 1.96 -11.91 -17.85
C GLU A 481 0.81 -10.91 -17.86
N ILE A 482 -0.33 -11.27 -18.45
CA ILE A 482 -1.53 -10.44 -18.47
C ILE A 482 -2.04 -10.19 -17.04
N GLY A 483 -1.97 -11.19 -16.16
CA GLY A 483 -2.28 -11.08 -14.74
C GLY A 483 -1.33 -10.12 -14.01
N LYS A 484 -0.01 -10.22 -14.28
CA LYS A 484 1.00 -9.29 -13.74
C LYS A 484 0.69 -7.84 -14.14
N ILE A 485 0.35 -7.61 -15.41
CA ILE A 485 -0.02 -6.27 -15.92
C ILE A 485 -1.31 -5.76 -15.27
N ALA A 486 -2.33 -6.62 -15.13
CA ALA A 486 -3.56 -6.26 -14.45
C ALA A 486 -3.27 -5.85 -12.99
N PHE A 487 -2.48 -6.64 -12.27
CA PHE A 487 -2.12 -6.36 -10.88
C PHE A 487 -1.27 -5.10 -10.74
N LEU A 488 -0.33 -4.84 -11.64
CA LEU A 488 0.37 -3.54 -11.71
C LEU A 488 -0.61 -2.37 -11.78
N PHE A 489 -1.64 -2.49 -12.61
CA PHE A 489 -2.69 -1.47 -12.71
C PHE A 489 -3.54 -1.38 -11.44
N HIS A 490 -3.98 -2.51 -10.87
CA HIS A 490 -4.76 -2.56 -9.64
C HIS A 490 -4.05 -1.94 -8.44
N MET A 491 -2.77 -2.27 -8.24
CA MET A 491 -1.95 -1.71 -7.17
C MET A 491 -1.81 -0.19 -7.29
N TRP A 492 -1.58 0.29 -8.52
CA TRP A 492 -1.41 1.71 -8.79
C TRP A 492 -2.70 2.52 -8.61
N ILE A 493 -3.85 2.03 -9.10
CA ILE A 493 -5.13 2.71 -8.87
C ILE A 493 -5.59 2.62 -7.41
N GLY A 494 -5.29 1.51 -6.73
CA GLY A 494 -5.62 1.29 -5.32
C GLY A 494 -4.99 2.35 -4.45
N ARG A 495 -3.68 2.58 -4.64
CA ARG A 495 -2.90 3.53 -3.84
C ARG A 495 -3.40 4.96 -3.97
N LEU A 496 -3.91 5.30 -5.15
CA LEU A 496 -4.36 6.65 -5.52
C LEU A 496 -5.87 6.84 -5.43
N GLU A 497 -6.62 5.87 -4.90
CA GLU A 497 -8.08 5.94 -4.82
C GLU A 497 -8.77 6.16 -6.17
N ILE A 498 -8.17 5.60 -7.23
CA ILE A 498 -8.68 5.47 -8.59
C ILE A 498 -8.79 6.80 -9.38
N ILE A 499 -9.38 7.84 -8.80
CA ILE A 499 -9.71 9.10 -9.50
C ILE A 499 -8.48 9.78 -10.15
N PRO A 500 -7.34 9.96 -9.47
CA PRO A 500 -6.16 10.61 -10.06
C PRO A 500 -5.66 9.89 -11.33
N VAL A 501 -5.67 8.56 -11.32
CA VAL A 501 -5.28 7.75 -12.49
C VAL A 501 -6.27 7.93 -13.63
N LEU A 502 -7.58 7.91 -13.36
CA LEU A 502 -8.60 8.14 -14.40
C LEU A 502 -8.52 9.55 -15.01
N VAL A 503 -8.26 10.57 -14.18
CA VAL A 503 -8.04 11.95 -14.66
C VAL A 503 -6.82 12.03 -15.56
N MET A 504 -5.75 11.32 -15.22
CA MET A 504 -4.55 11.25 -16.06
C MET A 504 -4.83 10.54 -17.39
N LEU A 505 -5.46 9.36 -17.36
CA LEU A 505 -5.80 8.60 -18.56
C LEU A 505 -6.71 9.41 -19.50
N ARG A 506 -7.74 10.07 -18.97
CA ARG A 506 -8.60 10.98 -19.75
C ARG A 506 -7.78 12.08 -20.41
N THR A 507 -6.80 12.64 -19.72
CA THR A 507 -5.94 13.71 -20.26
C THR A 507 -5.06 13.21 -21.40
N ILE A 508 -4.54 11.98 -21.30
CA ILE A 508 -3.76 11.34 -22.35
C ILE A 508 -4.64 11.04 -23.58
N PHE A 509 -5.82 10.42 -23.38
CA PHE A 509 -6.73 10.09 -24.47
C PHE A 509 -7.29 11.33 -25.20
N LYS A 510 -7.58 12.41 -24.47
CA LYS A 510 -7.99 13.69 -25.09
C LYS A 510 -6.89 14.27 -25.97
N ARG A 511 -5.62 14.15 -25.57
CA ARG A 511 -4.49 14.58 -26.42
C ARG A 511 -4.31 13.71 -27.66
N GLY A 512 -4.60 12.42 -27.54
CA GLY A 512 -4.57 11.47 -28.66
C GLY A 512 -5.77 11.55 -29.60
N GLY A 513 -6.73 12.45 -29.37
CA GLY A 513 -7.94 12.59 -30.18
C GLY A 513 -8.99 11.48 -29.98
N LEU A 514 -8.81 10.62 -28.98
CA LEU A 514 -9.66 9.45 -28.72
C LEU A 514 -10.85 9.77 -27.79
N TYR A 515 -10.94 10.98 -27.26
CA TYR A 515 -11.99 11.42 -26.34
C TYR A 515 -12.33 12.89 -26.60
N GLN A 516 -13.59 13.20 -26.94
CA GLN A 516 -14.09 14.56 -27.18
C GLN A 516 -14.45 15.28 -25.87
#